data_AF-A7RUD4-F1
#
_entry.id   AF-A7RUD4-F1
#
_cell.length_a   1.000
_cell.length_b   1.000
_cell.length_c   1.000
_cell.angle_alpha   90.00
_cell.angle_beta   90.00
_cell.angle_gamma   90.00
#
_symmetry.space_group_name_H-M   'P 1'
#
loop_
_entity.id
_entity.type
_entity.pdbx_description
1 polymer ?
#
loop_
_entity_poly.entity_id
_entity_poly.type
_entity_poly.pdbx_seq_one_letter_code
_entity_poly.pdbx_strand_id
1 'polypeptide(L)'
;MSSFDFNWYRKCFEGFNRNSTERSAVINCLKEKLPSMLERIGKSTKEEDPFRILTIGGGMGQIDMEILHIIAAFFKQKGHDPVYIASTAVDPNGSMLGEYKKAVKNLPSSLLSQASIKVDFQQKTFEEYVKSCDGAKYDLVYFIHSIHYTDPDASIPLCYGELLASQGVFFSVTASTDNTFIHTDNKVN
;
A
#
# COMPACT_ATOMS: atom_id res chain seq x y z
N MET A 1 28.67 11.27 -3.12
CA MET A 1 27.28 10.79 -3.15
C MET A 1 26.43 11.86 -3.80
N SER A 2 25.87 11.62 -4.99
CA SER A 2 24.89 12.52 -5.58
C SER A 2 23.65 12.53 -4.66
N SER A 3 23.20 13.72 -4.25
CA SER A 3 21.93 13.85 -3.53
C SER A 3 20.81 13.23 -4.37
N PHE A 4 20.00 12.38 -3.75
CA PHE A 4 18.82 11.81 -4.41
C PHE A 4 17.88 12.93 -4.85
N ASP A 5 17.70 13.11 -6.16
CA ASP A 5 16.81 14.13 -6.70
C ASP A 5 15.38 13.57 -6.81
N PHE A 6 14.58 13.86 -5.79
CA PHE A 6 13.17 13.47 -5.74
C PHE A 6 12.34 14.03 -6.90
N ASN A 7 12.70 15.19 -7.49
CA ASN A 7 11.97 15.76 -8.61
C ASN A 7 12.23 14.99 -9.89
N TRP A 8 13.49 14.62 -10.15
CA TRP A 8 13.84 13.78 -11.29
C TRP A 8 13.22 12.39 -11.17
N TYR A 9 13.33 11.77 -9.99
CA TYR A 9 12.68 10.50 -9.69
C TYR A 9 11.18 10.56 -9.97
N ARG A 10 10.49 11.59 -9.47
CA ARG A 10 9.05 11.77 -9.69
C ARG A 10 8.71 11.86 -11.17
N LYS A 11 9.46 12.65 -11.94
CA LYS A 11 9.21 12.80 -13.39
C LYS A 11 9.36 11.48 -14.14
N CYS A 12 10.41 10.71 -13.83
CA CYS A 12 10.60 9.38 -14.41
C CYS A 12 9.51 8.41 -14.00
N PHE A 13 9.11 8.41 -12.72
CA PHE A 13 8.04 7.56 -12.20
C PHE A 13 6.68 7.88 -12.83
N GLU A 14 6.34 9.15 -12.99
CA GLU A 14 5.14 9.57 -13.73
C GLU A 14 5.19 9.14 -15.19
N GLY A 15 6.36 9.22 -15.83
CA GLY A 15 6.58 8.70 -17.18
C GLY A 15 6.36 7.18 -17.26
N PHE A 16 6.97 6.41 -16.35
CA PHE A 16 6.79 4.96 -16.24
C PHE A 16 5.32 4.58 -16.06
N ASN A 17 4.62 5.26 -15.16
CA ASN A 17 3.21 5.03 -14.88
C ASN A 17 2.27 5.29 -16.07
N ARG A 18 2.63 6.24 -16.96
CA ARG A 18 1.83 6.54 -18.15
C ARG A 18 2.06 5.55 -19.28
N ASN A 19 3.22 4.90 -19.30
CA ASN A 19 3.67 4.08 -20.43
C ASN A 19 3.83 2.60 -20.07
N SER A 20 3.35 2.18 -18.90
CA SER A 20 3.40 0.78 -18.47
C SER A 20 2.02 0.30 -18.02
N THR A 21 1.83 -1.02 -18.08
CA THR A 21 0.66 -1.72 -17.53
C THR A 21 0.90 -2.23 -16.11
N GLU A 22 1.99 -1.80 -15.45
CA GLU A 22 2.36 -2.29 -14.12
C GLU A 22 1.21 -2.06 -13.13
N ARG A 23 0.74 -0.82 -13.03
CA ARG A 23 -0.34 -0.49 -12.09
C ARG A 23 -1.58 -1.34 -12.29
N SER A 24 -2.03 -1.53 -13.54
CA SER A 24 -3.23 -2.34 -13.80
C SER A 24 -2.99 -3.81 -13.51
N ALA A 25 -1.79 -4.34 -13.79
CA ALA A 25 -1.43 -5.70 -13.44
C ALA A 25 -1.41 -5.92 -11.92
N VAL A 26 -0.85 -4.99 -11.15
CA VAL A 26 -0.84 -5.05 -9.69
C VAL A 26 -2.25 -4.97 -9.12
N ILE A 27 -3.08 -4.05 -9.60
CA ILE A 27 -4.48 -3.94 -9.17
C ILE A 27 -5.26 -5.23 -9.47
N ASN A 28 -5.06 -5.83 -10.65
CA ASN A 28 -5.75 -7.08 -11.01
C ASN A 28 -5.31 -8.24 -10.11
N CYS A 29 -4.01 -8.35 -9.84
CA CYS A 29 -3.47 -9.33 -8.90
C CYS A 29 -4.08 -9.14 -7.50
N LEU A 30 -4.14 -7.90 -7.01
CA LEU A 30 -4.73 -7.59 -5.71
C LEU A 30 -6.23 -7.93 -5.66
N LYS A 31 -7.00 -7.62 -6.70
CA LYS A 31 -8.42 -7.99 -6.79
C LYS A 31 -8.64 -9.50 -6.70
N GLU A 32 -7.73 -10.28 -7.27
CA GLU A 32 -7.80 -11.74 -7.24
C GLU A 32 -7.34 -12.32 -5.88
N LYS A 33 -6.22 -11.84 -5.35
CA LYS A 33 -5.54 -12.48 -4.20
C LYS A 33 -5.93 -11.89 -2.85
N LEU A 34 -6.17 -10.58 -2.75
CA LEU A 34 -6.41 -9.91 -1.47
C LEU A 34 -7.64 -10.45 -0.73
N PRO A 35 -8.79 -10.72 -1.37
CA PRO A 35 -9.94 -11.31 -0.67
C PRO A 35 -9.61 -12.62 0.06
N SER A 36 -8.81 -13.50 -0.56
CA SER A 36 -8.38 -14.75 0.08
C SER A 36 -7.46 -14.54 1.28
N MET A 37 -6.64 -13.48 1.25
CA MET A 37 -5.80 -13.10 2.40
C MET A 37 -6.65 -12.53 3.53
N LEU A 38 -7.65 -11.71 3.22
CA LEU A 38 -8.59 -11.16 4.21
C LEU A 38 -9.42 -12.26 4.89
N GLU A 39 -9.84 -13.29 4.13
CA GLU A 39 -10.50 -14.48 4.69
C GLU A 39 -9.62 -15.19 5.72
N ARG A 40 -8.32 -15.34 5.43
CA ARG A 40 -7.36 -15.99 6.35
C ARG A 40 -7.14 -15.19 7.62
N ILE A 41 -7.18 -13.85 7.55
CA ILE A 41 -7.11 -13.00 8.74
C ILE A 41 -8.32 -13.26 9.64
N GLY A 42 -9.51 -13.49 9.05
CA GLY A 42 -10.70 -13.93 9.78
C GLY A 42 -11.22 -12.93 10.82
N LYS A 43 -10.86 -11.65 10.67
CA LYS A 43 -11.17 -10.58 11.62
C LYS A 43 -12.49 -9.90 11.27
N SER A 44 -13.23 -9.43 12.29
CA SER A 44 -14.34 -8.49 12.14
C SER A 44 -13.87 -7.05 12.33
N THR A 45 -14.48 -6.08 11.64
CA THR A 45 -14.15 -4.65 11.85
C THR A 45 -15.20 -3.94 12.72
N LYS A 46 -14.73 -3.10 13.65
CA LYS A 46 -15.54 -2.24 14.52
C LYS A 46 -14.75 -0.97 14.87
N GLU A 47 -15.41 0.05 15.42
CA GLU A 47 -14.75 1.35 15.64
C GLU A 47 -13.56 1.28 16.59
N GLU A 48 -13.69 0.53 17.69
CA GLU A 48 -12.66 0.35 18.70
C GLU A 48 -11.54 -0.63 18.27
N ASP A 49 -11.80 -1.45 17.25
CA ASP A 49 -10.84 -2.39 16.67
C ASP A 49 -10.98 -2.40 15.14
N PRO A 50 -10.52 -1.33 14.47
CA PRO A 50 -10.61 -1.22 13.02
C PRO A 50 -9.66 -2.23 12.36
N PHE A 51 -9.89 -2.52 11.08
CA PHE A 51 -8.90 -3.22 10.27
C PHE A 51 -7.68 -2.32 10.06
N ARG A 52 -6.53 -2.70 10.63
CA ARG A 52 -5.30 -1.90 10.65
C ARG A 52 -4.39 -2.26 9.49
N ILE A 53 -4.03 -1.26 8.70
CA ILE A 53 -3.18 -1.39 7.53
C ILE A 53 -1.90 -0.58 7.74
N LEU A 54 -0.76 -1.14 7.38
CA LEU A 54 0.52 -0.44 7.24
C LEU A 54 1.00 -0.54 5.79
N THR A 55 1.13 0.60 5.13
CA THR A 55 1.72 0.70 3.79
C THR A 55 3.05 1.40 3.86
N ILE A 56 4.08 0.77 3.28
CA ILE A 56 5.43 1.30 3.20
C ILE A 56 5.75 1.68 1.76
N GLY A 57 6.12 2.94 1.54
CA GLY A 57 6.43 3.48 0.22
C GLY A 57 5.20 3.62 -0.67
N GLY A 58 4.03 3.95 -0.10
CA GLY A 58 2.77 4.11 -0.85
C GLY A 58 2.79 5.26 -1.87
N GLY A 59 3.79 6.15 -1.82
CA GLY A 59 3.94 7.26 -2.77
C GLY A 59 2.69 8.16 -2.79
N MET A 60 2.07 8.27 -3.96
CA MET A 60 0.84 9.08 -4.16
C MET A 60 -0.45 8.32 -3.77
N GLY A 61 -0.35 7.07 -3.29
CA GLY A 61 -1.45 6.27 -2.75
C GLY A 61 -2.41 5.68 -3.77
N GLN A 62 -2.03 5.62 -5.05
CA GLN A 62 -2.92 5.19 -6.12
C GLN A 62 -3.36 3.73 -5.98
N ILE A 63 -2.43 2.84 -5.64
CA ILE A 63 -2.74 1.42 -5.41
C ILE A 63 -3.39 1.24 -4.05
N ASP A 64 -2.97 2.01 -3.04
CA ASP A 64 -3.55 1.97 -1.70
C ASP A 64 -5.04 2.32 -1.70
N MET A 65 -5.47 3.26 -2.53
CA MET A 65 -6.90 3.55 -2.70
C MET A 65 -7.70 2.35 -3.25
N GLU A 66 -7.12 1.57 -4.15
CA GLU A 66 -7.75 0.34 -4.67
C GLU A 66 -7.78 -0.74 -3.59
N ILE A 67 -6.74 -0.86 -2.77
CA ILE A 67 -6.70 -1.76 -1.61
C ILE A 67 -7.80 -1.40 -0.62
N LEU A 68 -7.98 -0.11 -0.29
CA LEU A 68 -9.07 0.35 0.57
C LEU A 68 -10.45 -0.03 0.02
N HIS A 69 -10.66 0.09 -1.29
CA HIS A 69 -11.91 -0.34 -1.93
C HIS A 69 -12.13 -1.85 -1.83
N ILE A 70 -11.09 -2.66 -2.11
CA ILE A 70 -11.19 -4.12 -2.03
C ILE A 70 -11.53 -4.57 -0.61
N ILE A 71 -10.85 -3.99 0.39
CA ILE A 71 -11.09 -4.30 1.81
C ILE A 71 -12.50 -3.91 2.25
N ALA A 72 -12.94 -2.69 1.91
CA ALA A 72 -14.29 -2.23 2.25
C ALA A 72 -15.36 -3.13 1.60
N ALA A 73 -15.20 -3.47 0.32
CA ALA A 73 -16.12 -4.34 -0.40
C ALA A 73 -16.15 -5.75 0.21
N PHE A 74 -15.00 -6.31 0.57
CA PHE A 74 -14.90 -7.63 1.21
C PHE A 74 -15.67 -7.67 2.54
N PHE A 75 -15.39 -6.74 3.45
CA PHE A 75 -16.05 -6.71 4.76
C PHE A 75 -17.55 -6.41 4.65
N LYS A 76 -17.95 -5.55 3.72
CA LYS A 76 -19.38 -5.32 3.44
C LYS A 76 -20.09 -6.60 2.99
N GLN A 77 -19.47 -7.40 2.12
CA GLN A 77 -20.03 -8.70 1.70
C GLN A 77 -20.13 -9.69 2.86
N LYS A 78 -19.26 -9.58 3.86
CA LYS A 78 -19.30 -10.36 5.11
C LYS A 78 -20.30 -9.82 6.13
N GLY A 79 -21.05 -8.77 5.81
CA GLY A 79 -22.11 -8.19 6.66
C GLY A 79 -21.64 -7.12 7.63
N HIS A 80 -20.42 -6.58 7.47
CA HIS A 80 -19.96 -5.44 8.25
C HIS A 80 -20.47 -4.12 7.63
N ASP A 81 -21.32 -3.40 8.35
CA ASP A 81 -21.77 -2.06 7.96
C ASP A 81 -21.99 -1.18 9.21
N PRO A 82 -21.19 -0.12 9.43
CA PRO A 82 -20.08 0.33 8.58
C PRO A 82 -18.81 -0.51 8.76
N VAL A 83 -17.95 -0.55 7.73
CA VAL A 83 -16.59 -1.11 7.80
C VAL A 83 -15.64 -0.08 8.42
N TYR A 84 -14.79 -0.47 9.37
CA TYR A 84 -13.82 0.45 9.99
C TYR A 84 -12.40 0.11 9.56
N ILE A 85 -11.70 1.08 8.95
CA ILE A 85 -10.34 0.92 8.46
C ILE A 85 -9.45 2.03 9.05
N ALA A 86 -8.30 1.63 9.61
CA ALA A 86 -7.25 2.52 10.03
C ALA A 86 -5.97 2.20 9.26
N SER A 87 -5.53 3.10 8.40
CA SER A 87 -4.30 2.94 7.61
C SER A 87 -3.20 3.87 8.12
N THR A 88 -1.97 3.37 8.17
CA THR A 88 -0.76 4.16 8.38
C THR A 88 0.07 4.11 7.09
N ALA A 89 0.31 5.27 6.49
CA ALA A 89 1.12 5.41 5.28
C ALA A 89 2.50 5.99 5.63
N VAL A 90 3.55 5.21 5.41
CA VAL A 90 4.94 5.55 5.70
C VAL A 90 5.68 5.78 4.39
N ASP A 91 6.18 6.99 4.17
CA ASP A 91 6.98 7.31 2.99
C ASP A 91 7.90 8.51 3.29
N PRO A 92 9.21 8.46 2.97
CA PRO A 92 10.10 9.59 3.21
C PRO A 92 9.79 10.81 2.32
N ASN A 93 9.10 10.61 1.19
CA ASN A 93 8.78 11.67 0.23
C ASN A 93 7.52 12.43 0.62
N GLY A 94 7.70 13.54 1.35
CA GLY A 94 6.61 14.43 1.75
C GLY A 94 5.78 15.01 0.60
N SER A 95 6.37 15.16 -0.60
CA SER A 95 5.63 15.63 -1.78
C SER A 95 4.62 14.58 -2.26
N MET A 96 5.03 13.31 -2.30
CA MET A 96 4.14 12.20 -2.67
C MET A 96 3.07 11.95 -1.60
N LEU A 97 3.43 11.96 -0.31
CA LEU A 97 2.45 11.91 0.78
C LEU A 97 1.45 13.07 0.72
N GLY A 98 1.89 14.26 0.30
CA GLY A 98 1.01 15.40 0.07
C GLY A 98 -0.07 15.11 -0.98
N GLU A 99 0.30 14.45 -2.09
CA GLU A 99 -0.66 14.01 -3.10
C GLU A 99 -1.55 12.87 -2.60
N TYR A 100 -1.00 11.91 -1.86
CA TYR A 100 -1.80 10.84 -1.25
C TYR A 100 -2.84 11.42 -0.29
N LYS A 101 -2.47 12.39 0.56
CA LYS A 101 -3.41 13.07 1.46
C LYS A 101 -4.53 13.79 0.70
N LYS A 102 -4.25 14.39 -0.46
CA LYS A 102 -5.30 14.97 -1.32
C LYS A 102 -6.21 13.88 -1.89
N ALA A 103 -5.64 12.76 -2.34
CA ALA A 103 -6.39 11.64 -2.88
C ALA A 103 -7.35 11.04 -1.84
N VAL A 104 -6.89 10.88 -0.59
CA VAL A 104 -7.73 10.41 0.54
C VAL A 104 -8.87 11.39 0.86
N LYS A 105 -8.62 12.70 0.80
CA LYS A 105 -9.68 13.71 0.99
C LYS A 105 -10.76 13.66 -0.10
N ASN A 106 -10.40 13.17 -1.28
CA ASN A 106 -11.26 13.07 -2.45
C ASN A 106 -11.75 11.63 -2.68
N LEU A 107 -11.76 10.78 -1.65
CA LEU A 107 -12.31 9.43 -1.77
C LEU A 107 -13.77 9.49 -2.22
N PRO A 108 -14.19 8.58 -3.11
CA PRO A 108 -15.53 8.62 -3.69
C PRO A 108 -16.58 8.36 -2.60
N SER A 109 -17.71 9.07 -2.68
CA SER A 109 -18.83 8.91 -1.74
C SER A 109 -19.36 7.47 -1.69
N SER A 110 -19.21 6.71 -2.78
CA SER A 110 -19.57 5.29 -2.84
C SER A 110 -18.72 4.41 -1.91
N LEU A 111 -17.48 4.81 -1.60
CA LEU A 111 -16.64 4.13 -0.61
C LEU A 111 -16.96 4.63 0.80
N LEU A 112 -17.10 5.94 0.97
CA LEU A 112 -17.37 6.56 2.27
C LEU A 112 -18.74 6.20 2.84
N SER A 113 -19.70 5.78 2.01
CA SER A 113 -20.98 5.23 2.46
C SER A 113 -20.89 3.79 2.99
N GLN A 114 -19.75 3.13 2.81
CA GLN A 114 -19.52 1.73 3.22
C GLN A 114 -18.50 1.61 4.33
N ALA A 115 -17.55 2.55 4.40
CA ALA A 115 -16.41 2.47 5.29
C ALA A 115 -16.06 3.80 5.94
N SER A 116 -15.77 3.75 7.24
CA SER A 116 -15.08 4.80 7.98
C SER A 116 -13.57 4.57 7.85
N ILE A 117 -12.90 5.44 7.10
CA ILE A 117 -11.48 5.31 6.78
C ILE A 117 -10.70 6.44 7.46
N LYS A 118 -9.74 6.07 8.30
CA LYS A 118 -8.76 6.99 8.89
C LYS A 118 -7.39 6.66 8.33
N VAL A 119 -6.68 7.66 7.81
CA VAL A 119 -5.31 7.50 7.30
C VAL A 119 -4.38 8.42 8.06
N ASP A 120 -3.39 7.83 8.71
CA ASP A 120 -2.27 8.50 9.33
C ASP A 120 -1.08 8.53 8.36
N PHE A 121 -0.42 9.68 8.23
CA PHE A 121 0.65 9.90 7.27
C PHE A 121 1.96 10.17 8.01
N GLN A 122 2.94 9.30 7.81
CA GLN A 122 4.23 9.31 8.47
C GLN A 122 5.32 9.61 7.43
N GLN A 123 5.82 10.85 7.43
CA GLN A 123 6.95 11.22 6.58
C GLN A 123 8.26 10.70 7.16
N LYS A 124 8.49 9.40 7.01
CA LYS A 124 9.61 8.64 7.58
C LYS A 124 10.02 7.53 6.63
N THR A 125 11.26 7.08 6.74
CA THR A 125 11.67 5.76 6.24
C THR A 125 11.01 4.65 7.07
N PHE A 126 11.05 3.41 6.57
CA PHE A 126 10.53 2.25 7.30
C PHE A 126 11.25 2.06 8.65
N GLU A 127 12.58 2.19 8.63
CA GLU A 127 13.45 1.99 9.77
C GLU A 127 13.23 3.06 10.85
N GLU A 128 13.00 4.31 10.46
CA GLU A 128 12.63 5.40 11.38
C GLU A 128 11.23 5.19 11.95
N TYR A 129 10.29 4.75 11.12
CA TYR A 129 8.92 4.49 11.56
C TYR A 129 8.88 3.41 12.64
N VAL A 130 9.53 2.27 12.41
CA VAL A 130 9.54 1.15 13.37
C VAL A 130 10.10 1.55 14.73
N LYS A 131 11.16 2.36 14.76
CA LYS A 131 11.75 2.87 16.01
C LYS A 131 10.78 3.74 16.82
N SER A 132 9.71 4.23 16.20
CA SER A 132 8.78 5.20 16.79
C SER A 132 7.32 4.71 16.85
N CYS A 133 7.00 3.51 16.35
CA CYS A 133 5.62 3.05 16.21
C CYS A 133 5.00 2.47 17.50
N ASP A 134 5.69 2.60 18.64
CA ASP A 134 5.21 2.27 20.00
C ASP A 134 4.39 0.96 20.10
N GLY A 135 4.91 -0.12 19.50
CA GLY A 135 4.29 -1.44 19.55
C GLY A 135 3.00 -1.60 18.73
N ALA A 136 2.69 -0.67 17.82
CA ALA A 136 1.55 -0.78 16.92
C ALA A 136 1.55 -2.11 16.14
N LYS A 137 0.39 -2.76 16.09
CA LYS A 137 0.17 -4.02 15.37
C LYS A 137 -0.84 -3.85 14.24
N TYR A 138 -0.61 -4.54 13.13
CA TYR A 138 -1.32 -4.38 11.87
C TYR A 138 -1.89 -5.70 11.37
N ASP A 139 -3.12 -5.66 10.88
CA ASP A 139 -3.79 -6.82 10.26
C ASP A 139 -3.24 -7.06 8.84
N LEU A 140 -2.78 -5.99 8.18
CA LEU A 140 -2.18 -6.05 6.86
C LEU A 140 -0.96 -5.13 6.77
N VAL A 141 0.20 -5.68 6.40
CA VAL A 141 1.43 -4.91 6.13
C VAL A 141 1.85 -5.16 4.69
N TYR A 142 2.12 -4.11 3.91
CA TYR A 142 2.60 -4.32 2.54
C TYR A 142 3.60 -3.30 2.00
N PHE A 143 4.38 -3.77 1.03
CA PHE A 143 5.39 -3.03 0.29
C PHE A 143 5.14 -3.21 -1.21
N ILE A 144 4.69 -2.17 -1.91
CA ILE A 144 4.45 -2.23 -3.35
C ILE A 144 5.52 -1.42 -4.05
N HIS A 145 6.42 -2.11 -4.76
CA HIS A 145 7.58 -1.50 -5.42
C HIS A 145 8.41 -0.61 -4.49
N SER A 146 8.52 -1.01 -3.22
CA SER A 146 9.21 -0.22 -2.19
C SER A 146 10.21 -1.01 -1.33
N ILE A 147 10.12 -2.35 -1.31
CA ILE A 147 10.99 -3.18 -0.46
C ILE A 147 12.47 -3.11 -0.86
N HIS A 148 12.78 -2.75 -2.11
CA HIS A 148 14.15 -2.54 -2.58
C HIS A 148 14.78 -1.23 -2.09
N TYR A 149 14.02 -0.36 -1.41
CA TYR A 149 14.55 0.81 -0.70
C TYR A 149 14.86 0.54 0.77
N THR A 150 14.58 -0.67 1.25
CA THR A 150 14.95 -1.14 2.59
C THR A 150 15.96 -2.28 2.48
N ASP A 151 16.40 -2.80 3.61
CA ASP A 151 17.10 -4.10 3.70
C ASP A 151 16.05 -5.22 3.87
N PRO A 152 15.74 -6.04 2.85
CA PRO A 152 14.69 -7.07 2.96
C PRO A 152 15.00 -8.12 4.03
N ASP A 153 16.28 -8.47 4.22
CA ASP A 153 16.71 -9.49 5.19
C ASP A 153 16.49 -9.03 6.63
N ALA A 154 16.53 -7.72 6.87
CA ALA A 154 16.14 -7.11 8.15
C ALA A 154 14.64 -6.80 8.21
N SER A 155 14.06 -6.32 7.12
CA SER A 155 12.71 -5.74 7.10
C SER A 155 11.60 -6.78 7.18
N ILE A 156 11.77 -7.92 6.50
CA ILE A 156 10.73 -8.97 6.49
C ILE A 156 10.60 -9.61 7.88
N PRO A 157 11.68 -10.06 8.55
CA PRO A 157 11.58 -10.61 9.91
C PRO A 157 10.96 -9.62 10.90
N LEU A 158 11.31 -8.33 10.78
CA LEU A 158 10.74 -7.26 11.60
C LEU A 158 9.22 -7.13 11.41
N CYS A 159 8.73 -7.22 10.17
CA CYS A 159 7.29 -7.22 9.90
C CYS A 159 6.59 -8.37 10.65
N TYR A 160 7.13 -9.58 10.58
CA TYR A 160 6.53 -10.76 11.23
C TYR A 160 6.66 -10.75 12.75
N GLY A 161 7.79 -10.29 13.30
CA GLY A 161 8.02 -10.26 14.74
C GLY A 161 7.34 -9.09 15.45
N GLU A 162 7.43 -7.90 14.85
CA GLU A 162 7.14 -6.64 15.56
C GLU A 162 5.91 -5.90 15.05
N LEU A 163 5.50 -6.06 13.80
CA LEU A 163 4.43 -5.23 13.21
C LEU A 163 3.13 -5.98 12.95
N LEU A 164 3.17 -7.27 12.62
CA LEU A 164 1.96 -8.02 12.36
C LEU A 164 1.20 -8.36 13.65
N ALA A 165 -0.12 -8.20 13.60
CA ALA A 165 -1.03 -8.82 14.55
C ALA A 165 -0.97 -10.35 14.41
N SER A 166 -1.49 -11.09 15.39
CA SER A 166 -1.35 -12.56 15.45
C SER A 166 -1.81 -13.29 14.18
N GLN A 167 -2.87 -12.79 13.53
CA GLN A 167 -3.42 -13.33 12.27
C GLN A 167 -3.11 -12.45 11.06
N GLY A 168 -2.26 -11.44 11.23
CA GLY A 168 -1.96 -10.45 10.22
C GLY A 168 -1.25 -11.07 9.01
N VAL A 169 -1.41 -10.42 7.86
CA VAL A 169 -0.76 -10.84 6.62
C VAL A 169 0.23 -9.79 6.16
N PHE A 170 1.40 -10.26 5.72
CA PHE A 170 2.38 -9.47 4.99
C PHE A 170 2.36 -9.86 3.51
N PHE A 171 2.45 -8.87 2.61
CA PHE A 171 2.80 -9.13 1.21
C PHE A 171 3.69 -8.03 0.64
N SER A 172 4.46 -8.37 -0.39
CA SER A 172 5.19 -7.38 -1.18
C SER A 172 5.01 -7.65 -2.68
N VAL A 173 5.04 -6.57 -3.46
CA VAL A 173 5.04 -6.62 -4.93
C VAL A 173 6.36 -6.06 -5.42
N THR A 174 7.11 -6.88 -6.16
CA THR A 174 8.39 -6.52 -6.78
C THR A 174 8.36 -6.86 -8.26
N ALA A 175 9.28 -6.28 -9.04
CA ALA A 175 9.50 -6.77 -10.40
C ALA A 175 10.05 -8.21 -10.33
N SER A 176 9.57 -9.08 -11.24
CA SER A 176 10.16 -10.39 -11.46
C SER A 176 11.51 -10.24 -12.15
N THR A 177 12.44 -11.17 -11.93
CA THR A 177 13.72 -11.24 -12.65
C THR A 177 13.53 -11.47 -14.16
N ASP A 178 12.37 -11.98 -14.57
CA ASP A 178 11.99 -12.19 -15.98
C ASP A 178 11.35 -10.94 -16.62
N ASN A 179 11.23 -9.83 -15.88
CA ASN A 179 10.68 -8.57 -16.38
C ASN A 179 11.75 -7.80 -17.20
N THR A 180 12.09 -8.30 -18.39
CA THR A 180 12.78 -7.49 -19.39
C THR A 180 11.79 -6.42 -19.90
N PHE A 181 11.95 -5.17 -19.45
CA PHE A 181 11.29 -4.01 -20.05
C PHE A 181 11.88 -3.73 -21.43
N ILE A 182 11.52 -4.55 -22.42
CA ILE A 182 11.74 -4.25 -23.84
C ILE A 182 10.37 -4.15 -24.50
N HIS A 183 9.84 -2.93 -24.56
CA HIS A 183 8.88 -2.57 -25.58
C HIS A 183 9.67 -1.96 -26.74
N THR A 184 10.15 -2.80 -27.66
CA THR A 184 10.56 -2.28 -28.98
C THR A 184 9.29 -2.14 -29.80
N ASP A 185 8.75 -0.92 -29.86
CA ASP A 185 7.86 -0.54 -30.95
C ASP A 185 8.67 -0.50 -32.25
N ASN A 186 8.91 -1.69 -32.83
CA ASN A 186 9.27 -1.79 -34.23
C ASN A 186 8.02 -1.46 -35.05
N LYS A 187 7.78 -0.17 -35.30
CA LYS A 187 7.06 0.25 -36.49
C LYS A 187 8.07 0.46 -37.61
N VAL A 188 8.38 -0.64 -38.29
CA VAL A 188 8.78 -0.61 -39.70
C VAL A 188 7.49 -0.60 -40.51
N ASN A 189 7.20 0.53 -41.14
CA ASN A 189 6.66 0.70 -42.49
C ASN A 189 6.39 2.18 -42.73
#